data_AF-A0A964YPV9-F1
#
_entry.id   AF-A0A964YPV9-F1
#
_cell.length_a   1.000
_cell.length_b   1.000
_cell.length_c   1.000
_cell.angle_alpha   90.00
_cell.angle_beta   90.00
_cell.angle_gamma   90.00
#
_symmetry.space_group_name_H-M   'P 1'
#
loop_
_entity.id
_entity.type
_entity.pdbx_description
1 polymer ?
#
loop_
_entity_poly.entity_id
_entity_poly.type
_entity_poly.pdbx_seq_one_letter_code
_entity_poly.pdbx_strand_id
1 'polypeptide(L)'
;NAGNFEFTNIAAINGTTITFVQNLCKTFTVSGLVQLIRVPVYNQATVVGTLTSQPWNGTVGGVVAIEATGGITFNANIDVQGQGFVGGTWTNGFFACGDVNYATSSNSAGKKGEGIALAPLNMDGNRAPLANGGGGSNSGNPGAGGGGNGGVGGRGGNEFFGWCNLNGSFGLGGYPLSYTTYPAFLGGGGGGGYRDNGLNATNGSRGGGIVFLIAPTVQGNNAQIVASGANVVGNSDSEGAGGGGAGGCVYLLSQNITSSLSVDVRGGNGGNILSTLWSTACHGPGGGGGGGAIVFQQGALPPNVNPLLNGGLSGSVLHNGPACAGTPHGAQPGANGILQPNYVPPGPLGGVNL
;
A
#
# COMPACT_ATOMS: atom_id res chain seq x y z
N ASN A 1 1.15 5.03 17.83
CA ASN A 1 0.33 3.80 17.95
C ASN A 1 0.10 3.08 16.65
N ALA A 2 -0.04 3.77 15.50
CA ALA A 2 -0.21 3.08 14.22
C ALA A 2 0.89 2.03 13.99
N GLY A 3 0.48 0.85 13.53
CA GLY A 3 1.35 -0.29 13.26
C GLY A 3 1.89 -1.04 14.49
N ASN A 4 1.50 -0.65 15.71
CA ASN A 4 1.78 -1.47 16.89
C ASN A 4 1.00 -2.78 16.79
N PHE A 5 1.69 -3.90 17.00
CA PHE A 5 1.10 -5.22 17.17
C PHE A 5 1.80 -5.99 18.30
N GLU A 6 1.12 -7.00 18.84
CA GLU A 6 1.60 -7.94 19.85
C GLU A 6 0.85 -9.26 19.70
N PHE A 7 1.54 -10.39 19.94
CA PHE A 7 0.95 -11.73 19.98
C PHE A 7 0.79 -12.16 21.43
N THR A 8 -0.34 -12.77 21.77
CA THR A 8 -0.60 -13.27 23.12
C THR A 8 -1.55 -14.47 23.07
N ASN A 9 -1.54 -15.25 24.15
CA ASN A 9 -2.41 -16.40 24.31
C ASN A 9 -3.67 -16.02 25.09
N ILE A 10 -4.80 -16.57 24.64
CA ILE A 10 -6.09 -16.41 25.33
C ILE A 10 -6.12 -17.35 26.52
N ALA A 11 -6.36 -16.81 27.73
CA ALA A 11 -6.61 -17.58 28.94
C ALA A 11 -8.08 -17.96 29.07
N ALA A 12 -8.99 -17.05 28.76
CA ALA A 12 -10.44 -17.27 28.84
C ALA A 12 -11.22 -16.39 27.86
N ILE A 13 -12.38 -16.89 27.44
CA ILE A 13 -13.38 -16.16 26.67
C ILE A 13 -14.69 -16.25 27.43
N ASN A 14 -15.24 -15.11 27.85
CA ASN A 14 -16.55 -15.03 28.50
C ASN A 14 -17.39 -13.94 27.80
N GLY A 15 -18.27 -14.36 26.89
CA GLY A 15 -19.01 -13.46 26.02
C GLY A 15 -18.06 -12.63 25.14
N THR A 16 -18.13 -11.30 25.25
CA THR A 16 -17.26 -10.35 24.54
C THR A 16 -15.99 -9.99 25.31
N THR A 17 -15.78 -10.57 26.50
CA THR A 17 -14.57 -10.34 27.30
C THR A 17 -13.56 -11.44 27.02
N ILE A 18 -12.37 -11.02 26.58
CA ILE A 18 -11.23 -11.91 26.32
C ILE A 18 -10.16 -11.58 27.35
N THR A 19 -9.74 -12.60 28.11
CA THR A 19 -8.66 -12.49 29.10
C THR A 19 -7.42 -13.15 28.52
N PHE A 20 -6.30 -12.43 28.52
CA PHE A 20 -5.01 -12.95 28.07
C PHE A 20 -4.25 -13.60 29.22
N VAL A 21 -3.39 -14.57 28.89
CA VAL A 21 -2.51 -15.26 29.87
C VAL A 21 -1.55 -14.27 30.54
N GLN A 22 -1.13 -13.23 29.81
CA GLN A 22 -0.26 -12.17 30.31
C GLN A 22 -0.80 -10.80 29.88
N ASN A 23 -0.44 -9.77 30.64
CA ASN A 23 -0.71 -8.39 30.24
C ASN A 23 0.07 -8.05 28.97
N LEU A 24 -0.57 -7.28 28.09
CA LEU A 24 0.09 -6.75 26.89
C LEU A 24 1.20 -5.78 27.30
N CYS A 25 2.35 -5.88 26.63
CA CYS A 25 3.50 -5.01 26.80
C CYS A 25 3.29 -3.65 26.12
N LYS A 26 2.45 -3.59 25.08
CA LYS A 26 2.12 -2.33 24.37
C LYS A 26 0.77 -1.80 24.80
N THR A 27 0.64 -0.46 24.78
CA THR A 27 -0.65 0.21 24.96
C THR A 27 -1.35 0.39 23.61
N PHE A 28 -2.63 0.08 23.58
CA PHE A 28 -3.48 0.22 22.40
C PHE A 28 -4.62 1.21 22.68
N THR A 29 -4.74 2.24 21.85
CA THR A 29 -5.82 3.23 21.96
C THR A 29 -6.97 2.79 21.06
N VAL A 30 -8.08 2.33 21.64
CA VAL A 30 -9.23 1.77 20.89
C VAL A 30 -9.81 2.75 19.88
N SER A 31 -9.87 4.05 20.22
CA SER A 31 -10.32 5.10 19.29
C SER A 31 -9.37 5.34 18.11
N GLY A 32 -8.14 4.80 18.17
CA GLY A 32 -7.15 4.82 17.09
C GLY A 32 -7.18 3.59 16.18
N LEU A 33 -8.30 2.86 16.15
CA LEU A 33 -8.56 1.65 15.36
C LEU A 33 -7.64 0.47 15.73
N VAL A 34 -8.19 -0.48 16.49
CA VAL A 34 -7.49 -1.69 16.96
C VAL A 34 -8.21 -2.92 16.41
N GLN A 35 -7.45 -3.84 15.81
CA GLN A 35 -7.95 -5.14 15.38
C GLN A 35 -7.49 -6.23 16.35
N LEU A 36 -8.41 -7.08 16.80
CA LEU A 36 -8.07 -8.33 17.48
C LEU A 36 -8.17 -9.47 16.47
N ILE A 37 -7.04 -10.13 16.20
CA ILE A 37 -6.92 -11.15 15.15
C ILE A 37 -6.68 -12.50 15.82
N ARG A 38 -7.53 -13.48 15.51
CA ARG A 38 -7.30 -14.87 15.92
C ARG A 38 -6.22 -15.47 15.03
N VAL A 39 -5.15 -15.97 15.64
CA VAL A 39 -4.07 -16.69 14.96
C VAL A 39 -4.21 -18.18 15.24
N PRO A 40 -4.38 -19.04 14.22
CA PRO A 40 -4.33 -20.48 14.41
C PRO A 40 -2.88 -20.94 14.64
N VAL A 41 -2.70 -21.83 15.63
CA VAL A 41 -1.39 -22.44 15.96
C VAL A 41 -1.44 -23.93 15.61
N TYR A 42 -0.55 -24.35 14.73
CA TYR A 42 -0.42 -25.74 14.28
C TYR A 42 0.87 -26.38 14.81
N ASN A 43 0.96 -27.71 14.80
CA ASN A 43 2.27 -28.37 14.92
C ASN A 43 3.03 -28.26 13.59
N GLN A 44 2.44 -28.80 12.53
CA GLN A 44 2.86 -28.63 11.15
C GLN A 44 1.71 -28.01 10.35
N ALA A 45 2.01 -27.03 9.50
CA ALA A 45 1.03 -26.48 8.58
C ALA A 45 1.46 -26.72 7.12
N THR A 46 0.50 -27.03 6.25
CA THR A 46 0.71 -27.11 4.81
C THR A 46 -0.26 -26.17 4.10
N VAL A 47 0.27 -25.19 3.39
CA VAL A 47 -0.53 -24.25 2.57
C VAL A 47 -0.87 -24.95 1.26
N VAL A 48 -2.07 -25.52 1.16
CA VAL A 48 -2.51 -26.32 -0.02
C VAL A 48 -3.38 -25.56 -1.02
N GLY A 49 -3.85 -24.37 -0.65
CA GLY A 49 -4.57 -23.43 -1.53
C GLY A 49 -4.15 -22.01 -1.21
N THR A 50 -4.47 -21.06 -2.09
CA THR A 50 -4.09 -19.65 -1.88
C THR A 50 -4.70 -19.13 -0.57
N LEU A 51 -3.83 -18.80 0.39
CA LEU A 51 -4.22 -18.21 1.66
C LEU A 51 -4.30 -16.69 1.50
N THR A 52 -5.37 -16.08 1.99
CA THR A 52 -5.66 -14.66 1.77
C THR A 52 -6.39 -14.03 2.95
N SER A 53 -6.54 -12.71 2.97
CA SER A 53 -7.35 -11.98 3.97
C SER A 53 -8.56 -11.31 3.33
N GLN A 54 -9.49 -10.84 4.16
CA GLN A 54 -10.47 -9.86 3.69
C GLN A 54 -9.74 -8.52 3.46
N PRO A 55 -10.02 -7.78 2.37
CA PRO A 55 -9.45 -6.45 2.19
C PRO A 55 -9.79 -5.53 3.37
N TRP A 56 -8.86 -4.66 3.74
CA TRP A 56 -9.13 -3.58 4.69
C TRP A 56 -10.36 -2.76 4.24
N ASN A 57 -11.26 -2.51 5.20
CA ASN A 57 -12.53 -1.83 4.97
C ASN A 57 -12.70 -0.53 5.78
N GLY A 58 -11.62 -0.01 6.38
CA GLY A 58 -11.65 1.14 7.28
C GLY A 58 -11.75 0.77 8.77
N THR A 59 -12.04 -0.51 9.09
CA THR A 59 -12.12 -0.99 10.47
C THR A 59 -11.35 -2.28 10.71
N VAL A 60 -11.48 -3.27 9.81
CA VAL A 60 -10.84 -4.58 9.90
C VAL A 60 -10.35 -5.06 8.53
N GLY A 61 -9.48 -6.06 8.52
CA GLY A 61 -8.97 -6.73 7.32
C GLY A 61 -7.50 -6.42 7.02
N GLY A 62 -7.01 -7.01 5.94
CA GLY A 62 -5.67 -6.79 5.39
C GLY A 62 -4.56 -7.55 6.08
N VAL A 63 -4.87 -8.58 6.88
CA VAL A 63 -3.85 -9.34 7.64
C VAL A 63 -4.05 -10.84 7.48
N VAL A 64 -2.97 -11.53 7.11
CA VAL A 64 -2.81 -12.98 7.28
C VAL A 64 -1.77 -13.22 8.38
N ALA A 65 -2.10 -14.08 9.33
CA ALA A 65 -1.15 -14.54 10.35
C ALA A 65 -1.30 -16.06 10.52
N ILE A 66 -0.18 -16.77 10.46
CA ILE A 66 -0.12 -18.22 10.66
C ILE A 66 1.07 -18.58 11.55
N GLU A 67 0.82 -19.47 12.50
CA GLU A 67 1.83 -19.99 13.41
C GLU A 67 1.89 -21.51 13.35
N ALA A 68 3.11 -22.06 13.27
CA ALA A 68 3.36 -23.49 13.43
C ALA A 68 4.56 -23.72 14.34
N THR A 69 4.43 -24.61 15.33
CA THR A 69 5.49 -24.89 16.31
C THR A 69 6.62 -25.73 15.76
N GLY A 70 6.40 -26.50 14.68
CA GLY A 70 7.43 -27.27 13.99
C GLY A 70 7.82 -26.64 12.65
N GLY A 71 6.85 -26.47 11.74
CA GLY A 71 7.15 -25.93 10.42
C GLY A 71 5.95 -25.68 9.51
N ILE A 72 6.19 -24.85 8.49
CA ILE A 72 5.22 -24.49 7.44
C ILE A 72 5.76 -24.95 6.09
N THR A 73 4.98 -25.73 5.37
CA THR A 73 5.27 -26.15 3.99
C THR A 73 4.33 -25.46 3.01
N PHE A 74 4.88 -24.85 1.97
CA PHE A 74 4.10 -24.20 0.92
C PHE A 74 3.86 -25.19 -0.23
N ASN A 75 2.59 -25.40 -0.57
CA ASN A 75 2.15 -26.02 -1.83
C ASN A 75 1.28 -25.06 -2.66
N ALA A 76 1.04 -23.85 -2.15
CA ALA A 76 0.33 -22.74 -2.76
C ALA A 76 0.81 -21.41 -2.17
N ASN A 77 0.38 -20.29 -2.76
CA ASN A 77 0.82 -18.95 -2.36
C ASN A 77 0.06 -18.39 -1.15
N ILE A 78 0.63 -17.39 -0.51
CA ILE A 78 -0.12 -16.44 0.31
C ILE A 78 -0.31 -15.18 -0.54
N ASP A 79 -1.54 -14.69 -0.69
CA ASP A 79 -1.84 -13.51 -1.51
C ASP A 79 -2.70 -12.51 -0.72
N VAL A 80 -2.11 -11.36 -0.42
CA VAL A 80 -2.74 -10.18 0.17
C VAL A 80 -2.49 -8.93 -0.69
N GLN A 81 -2.32 -9.10 -2.01
CA GLN A 81 -2.19 -7.99 -2.95
C GLN A 81 -3.42 -7.08 -2.88
N GLY A 82 -3.19 -5.76 -2.74
CA GLY A 82 -4.29 -4.79 -2.73
C GLY A 82 -5.26 -4.93 -1.55
N GLN A 83 -4.89 -5.66 -0.48
CA GLN A 83 -5.75 -5.86 0.70
C GLN A 83 -5.49 -4.87 1.84
N GLY A 84 -4.59 -3.91 1.63
CA GLY A 84 -4.29 -2.80 2.52
C GLY A 84 -5.17 -1.57 2.33
N PHE A 85 -4.65 -0.40 2.72
CA PHE A 85 -5.41 0.85 2.76
C PHE A 85 -6.10 1.17 1.43
N VAL A 86 -7.30 1.74 1.51
CA VAL A 86 -8.14 2.00 0.34
C VAL A 86 -7.57 3.17 -0.49
N GLY A 87 -7.58 3.03 -1.81
CA GLY A 87 -7.22 4.12 -2.70
C GLY A 87 -8.29 5.22 -2.75
N GLY A 88 -7.87 6.46 -3.02
CA GLY A 88 -8.75 7.61 -3.12
C GLY A 88 -9.67 7.50 -4.32
N THR A 89 -10.93 7.88 -4.15
CA THR A 89 -11.88 7.95 -5.27
C THR A 89 -11.61 9.15 -6.16
N TRP A 90 -11.84 9.01 -7.47
CA TRP A 90 -11.95 10.18 -8.32
C TRP A 90 -13.18 11.01 -7.96
N THR A 91 -13.18 12.29 -8.31
CA THR A 91 -14.32 13.19 -8.13
C THR A 91 -14.57 14.00 -9.39
N ASN A 92 -15.72 14.66 -9.45
CA ASN A 92 -16.15 15.49 -10.56
C ASN A 92 -16.36 16.93 -10.09
N GLY A 93 -15.88 17.91 -10.85
CA GLY A 93 -16.13 19.32 -10.54
C GLY A 93 -15.81 20.25 -11.71
N PHE A 94 -15.38 21.47 -11.39
CA PHE A 94 -15.00 22.49 -12.38
C PHE A 94 -13.50 22.41 -12.72
N PHE A 95 -13.16 22.79 -13.95
CA PHE A 95 -11.80 22.87 -14.42
C PHE A 95 -11.14 24.21 -14.09
N ALA A 96 -9.98 24.19 -13.43
CA ALA A 96 -9.18 25.40 -13.25
C ALA A 96 -7.68 25.07 -13.24
N CYS A 97 -6.91 25.83 -14.02
CA CYS A 97 -5.45 25.74 -14.04
C CYS A 97 -4.85 26.16 -12.70
N GLY A 98 -3.75 25.53 -12.29
CA GLY A 98 -2.87 26.07 -11.27
C GLY A 98 -3.33 25.92 -9.82
N ASP A 99 -4.17 24.93 -9.52
CA ASP A 99 -4.55 24.67 -8.13
C ASP A 99 -3.37 24.12 -7.31
N VAL A 100 -2.78 24.98 -6.49
CA VAL A 100 -1.66 24.64 -5.61
C VAL A 100 -2.08 24.21 -4.20
N ASN A 101 -3.38 24.17 -3.91
CA ASN A 101 -3.87 23.88 -2.56
C ASN A 101 -3.48 22.46 -2.11
N TYR A 102 -3.07 22.31 -0.84
CA TYR A 102 -2.68 21.03 -0.28
C TYR A 102 -3.88 20.13 0.07
N ALA A 103 -5.00 20.74 0.45
CA ALA A 103 -6.23 20.07 0.84
C ALA A 103 -7.44 20.90 0.45
N THR A 104 -8.60 20.27 0.30
CA THR A 104 -9.87 20.95 0.09
C THR A 104 -11.03 20.19 0.72
N SER A 105 -12.06 20.93 1.11
CA SER A 105 -13.35 20.44 1.58
C SER A 105 -14.40 20.30 0.50
N SER A 106 -14.09 20.77 -0.71
CA SER A 106 -14.97 20.67 -1.87
C SER A 106 -14.75 19.37 -2.64
N ASN A 107 -15.71 19.02 -3.51
CA ASN A 107 -15.51 17.96 -4.51
C ASN A 107 -14.62 18.42 -5.69
N SER A 108 -13.97 19.58 -5.61
CA SER A 108 -13.14 20.16 -6.67
C SER A 108 -11.72 19.60 -6.72
N ALA A 109 -11.50 18.39 -6.19
CA ALA A 109 -10.24 17.67 -6.23
C ALA A 109 -10.46 16.18 -5.98
N GLY A 110 -9.61 15.34 -6.57
CA GLY A 110 -9.59 13.90 -6.31
C GLY A 110 -9.32 13.60 -4.83
N LYS A 111 -9.85 12.48 -4.33
CA LYS A 111 -9.65 12.10 -2.93
C LYS A 111 -8.24 11.56 -2.70
N LYS A 112 -7.70 11.81 -1.51
CA LYS A 112 -6.46 11.23 -1.02
C LYS A 112 -6.67 9.73 -0.78
N GLY A 113 -5.63 8.93 -0.97
CA GLY A 113 -5.62 7.54 -0.53
C GLY A 113 -5.56 7.45 0.99
N GLU A 114 -6.12 6.38 1.56
CA GLU A 114 -5.99 6.09 2.98
C GLU A 114 -4.53 5.77 3.35
N GLY A 115 -4.20 6.09 4.59
CA GLY A 115 -2.92 5.77 5.22
C GLY A 115 -3.05 5.75 6.74
N ILE A 116 -1.93 5.76 7.44
CA ILE A 116 -1.90 5.72 8.91
C ILE A 116 -2.40 7.01 9.60
N ALA A 117 -2.71 8.04 8.82
CA ALA A 117 -3.27 9.30 9.29
C ALA A 117 -4.68 9.48 8.75
N LEU A 118 -5.61 9.86 9.64
CA LEU A 118 -6.94 10.28 9.24
C LEU A 118 -6.86 11.66 8.58
N ALA A 119 -7.66 11.88 7.54
CA ALA A 119 -7.86 13.21 7.00
C ALA A 119 -8.47 14.12 8.08
N PRO A 120 -8.01 15.37 8.23
CA PRO A 120 -8.78 16.37 8.95
C PRO A 120 -10.18 16.50 8.37
N LEU A 121 -11.14 16.97 9.19
CA LEU A 121 -12.53 17.09 8.78
C LEU A 121 -12.66 17.88 7.46
N ASN A 122 -13.27 17.24 6.45
CA ASN A 122 -13.41 17.78 5.10
C ASN A 122 -12.07 18.20 4.46
N MET A 123 -10.98 17.45 4.68
CA MET A 123 -9.68 17.69 4.03
C MET A 123 -9.14 16.41 3.40
N ASP A 124 -10.06 15.59 2.89
CA ASP A 124 -9.79 14.30 2.26
C ASP A 124 -9.50 14.39 0.76
N GLY A 125 -9.52 15.60 0.17
CA GLY A 125 -9.20 15.84 -1.24
C GLY A 125 -7.90 16.63 -1.47
N ASN A 126 -7.49 16.73 -2.74
CA ASN A 126 -6.34 17.51 -3.22
C ASN A 126 -4.96 16.90 -2.88
N ARG A 127 -3.90 17.59 -3.30
CA ARG A 127 -2.57 17.02 -3.56
C ARG A 127 -1.75 16.50 -2.39
N ALA A 128 -2.00 16.93 -1.14
CA ALA A 128 -1.18 16.47 -0.02
C ALA A 128 -1.42 14.98 0.27
N PRO A 129 -0.40 14.20 0.65
CA PRO A 129 -0.61 12.84 1.09
C PRO A 129 -1.20 12.79 2.51
N LEU A 130 -1.85 11.68 2.88
CA LEU A 130 -2.24 11.36 4.26
C LEU A 130 -1.20 10.41 4.86
N ALA A 131 -0.11 10.98 5.40
CA ALA A 131 1.07 10.21 5.76
C ALA A 131 1.55 9.35 4.57
N ASN A 132 1.28 8.05 4.60
CA ASN A 132 1.63 7.12 3.53
C ASN A 132 0.52 6.92 2.48
N GLY A 133 -0.67 7.48 2.65
CA GLY A 133 -1.70 7.54 1.59
C GLY A 133 -1.37 8.62 0.56
N GLY A 134 -1.43 8.29 -0.74
CA GLY A 134 -1.10 9.21 -1.82
C GLY A 134 -2.07 10.37 -1.94
N GLY A 135 -1.58 11.55 -2.34
CA GLY A 135 -2.41 12.73 -2.55
C GLY A 135 -3.29 12.62 -3.80
N GLY A 136 -4.49 13.18 -3.75
CA GLY A 136 -5.41 13.20 -4.89
C GLY A 136 -5.00 14.16 -6.00
N SER A 137 -5.70 14.08 -7.13
CA SER A 137 -5.63 15.07 -8.22
C SER A 137 -6.33 16.39 -7.84
N ASN A 138 -6.19 17.44 -8.65
CA ASN A 138 -6.78 18.77 -8.43
C ASN A 138 -7.54 19.27 -9.68
N SER A 139 -8.02 20.51 -9.68
CA SER A 139 -8.92 21.03 -10.73
C SER A 139 -8.32 21.16 -12.13
N GLY A 140 -7.00 21.02 -12.29
CA GLY A 140 -6.32 21.09 -13.60
C GLY A 140 -6.16 19.71 -14.26
N ASN A 141 -6.81 18.67 -13.74
CA ASN A 141 -6.69 17.29 -14.21
C ASN A 141 -5.24 16.72 -14.19
N PRO A 142 -4.40 17.00 -13.17
CA PRO A 142 -3.12 16.31 -13.03
C PRO A 142 -3.30 14.86 -12.60
N GLY A 143 -2.20 14.13 -12.54
CA GLY A 143 -2.19 12.81 -11.93
C GLY A 143 -2.23 12.88 -10.42
N ALA A 144 -2.81 11.86 -9.80
CA ALA A 144 -2.72 11.63 -8.36
C ALA A 144 -1.40 10.93 -7.98
N GLY A 145 -0.98 11.09 -6.73
CA GLY A 145 0.22 10.46 -6.19
C GLY A 145 0.00 9.00 -5.79
N GLY A 146 1.04 8.18 -5.91
CA GLY A 146 1.02 6.80 -5.41
C GLY A 146 1.12 6.72 -3.89
N GLY A 147 0.65 5.63 -3.30
CA GLY A 147 0.82 5.36 -1.86
C GLY A 147 2.29 5.08 -1.49
N GLY A 148 2.65 5.25 -0.22
CA GLY A 148 3.95 4.91 0.35
C GLY A 148 3.88 3.77 1.38
N ASN A 149 5.04 3.16 1.65
CA ASN A 149 5.27 2.27 2.79
C ASN A 149 6.78 2.21 3.11
N GLY A 150 7.49 1.10 2.83
CA GLY A 150 8.95 1.07 2.98
C GLY A 150 9.66 2.05 2.04
N GLY A 151 9.11 2.22 0.84
CA GLY A 151 9.47 3.25 -0.14
C GLY A 151 8.45 4.37 -0.21
N VAL A 152 8.89 5.55 -0.63
CA VAL A 152 8.02 6.69 -0.95
C VAL A 152 7.18 6.40 -2.21
N GLY A 153 5.95 6.87 -2.24
CA GLY A 153 5.13 6.88 -3.45
C GLY A 153 5.63 7.91 -4.47
N GLY A 154 5.42 7.63 -5.75
CA GLY A 154 5.72 8.56 -6.82
C GLY A 154 4.67 9.68 -6.89
N ARG A 155 5.10 10.88 -7.27
CA ARG A 155 4.16 11.97 -7.59
C ARG A 155 3.39 11.69 -8.88
N GLY A 156 2.20 12.27 -9.00
CA GLY A 156 1.42 12.27 -10.23
C GLY A 156 2.01 13.18 -11.32
N GLY A 157 1.50 13.01 -12.52
CA GLY A 157 1.82 13.83 -13.69
C GLY A 157 1.30 15.25 -13.55
N ASN A 158 1.91 16.16 -14.28
CA ASN A 158 1.52 17.55 -14.29
C ASN A 158 0.09 17.71 -14.82
N GLU A 159 -0.53 18.84 -14.49
CA GLU A 159 -1.85 19.21 -14.98
C GLU A 159 -1.94 19.33 -16.50
N PHE A 160 -3.16 19.55 -16.98
CA PHE A 160 -3.44 19.84 -18.38
C PHE A 160 -2.43 20.84 -18.95
N PHE A 161 -1.81 20.52 -20.10
CA PHE A 161 -0.91 21.43 -20.80
C PHE A 161 -1.42 21.69 -22.22
N GLY A 162 -1.98 22.89 -22.39
CA GLY A 162 -2.52 23.42 -23.64
C GLY A 162 -2.64 24.94 -23.54
N TRP A 163 -3.53 25.43 -22.68
CA TRP A 163 -3.62 26.84 -22.27
C TRP A 163 -3.30 27.09 -20.79
N CYS A 164 -3.25 26.04 -19.95
CA CYS A 164 -2.63 26.16 -18.64
C CYS A 164 -1.11 26.24 -18.80
N ASN A 165 -0.45 26.97 -17.89
CA ASN A 165 0.99 26.85 -17.76
C ASN A 165 1.33 25.52 -17.06
N LEU A 166 2.58 25.05 -17.15
CA LEU A 166 3.06 23.95 -16.32
C LEU A 166 3.29 24.47 -14.89
N ASN A 167 2.20 24.64 -14.14
CA ASN A 167 2.24 25.08 -12.76
C ASN A 167 2.45 23.83 -11.88
N GLY A 168 2.88 24.01 -10.64
CA GLY A 168 3.18 22.92 -9.71
C GLY A 168 1.97 22.09 -9.24
N SER A 169 0.95 21.89 -10.06
CA SER A 169 -0.30 21.15 -9.81
C SER A 169 -0.10 19.66 -10.10
N PHE A 170 0.03 18.85 -9.05
CA PHE A 170 0.12 17.38 -9.12
C PHE A 170 -0.09 16.76 -7.75
N GLY A 171 -0.65 15.55 -7.72
CA GLY A 171 -0.76 14.75 -6.50
C GLY A 171 0.62 14.34 -5.99
N LEU A 172 0.85 14.53 -4.69
CA LEU A 172 2.10 14.15 -4.04
C LEU A 172 2.05 12.67 -3.64
N GLY A 173 3.17 11.98 -3.78
CA GLY A 173 3.28 10.59 -3.32
C GLY A 173 3.22 10.49 -1.79
N GLY A 174 2.72 9.35 -1.29
CA GLY A 174 2.71 9.02 0.13
C GLY A 174 4.14 8.89 0.68
N TYR A 175 4.34 9.36 1.91
CA TYR A 175 5.64 9.28 2.58
C TYR A 175 6.02 7.84 2.95
N PRO A 176 7.33 7.53 3.02
CA PRO A 176 7.76 6.26 3.58
C PRO A 176 7.53 6.23 5.09
N LEU A 177 7.32 5.04 5.64
CA LEU A 177 7.13 4.78 7.06
C LEU A 177 8.41 4.23 7.68
N SER A 178 8.68 4.63 8.92
CA SER A 178 9.85 4.13 9.66
C SER A 178 9.58 2.75 10.25
N TYR A 179 10.47 1.80 9.98
CA TYR A 179 10.43 0.45 10.56
C TYR A 179 11.42 0.26 11.72
N THR A 180 12.03 1.33 12.25
CA THR A 180 13.07 1.26 13.30
C THR A 180 12.60 0.66 14.62
N THR A 181 11.29 0.68 14.89
CA THR A 181 10.66 0.05 16.07
C THR A 181 9.83 -1.19 15.70
N TYR A 182 10.03 -1.71 14.49
CA TYR A 182 9.33 -2.86 13.91
C TYR A 182 7.79 -2.79 13.94
N PRO A 183 7.14 -1.68 13.56
CA PRO A 183 5.70 -1.62 13.33
C PRO A 183 5.27 -2.38 12.06
N ALA A 184 4.07 -2.95 12.07
CA ALA A 184 3.47 -3.58 10.89
C ALA A 184 2.45 -2.63 10.23
N PHE A 185 2.64 -2.30 8.95
CA PHE A 185 1.77 -1.37 8.25
C PHE A 185 1.14 -2.01 7.00
N LEU A 186 -0.15 -1.76 6.81
CA LEU A 186 -0.78 -1.89 5.50
C LEU A 186 -0.11 -0.89 4.54
N GLY A 187 0.03 -1.28 3.27
CA GLY A 187 0.47 -0.36 2.23
C GLY A 187 -0.53 0.78 2.07
N GLY A 188 -0.04 2.01 1.86
CA GLY A 188 -0.90 3.17 1.62
C GLY A 188 -1.66 3.07 0.31
N GLY A 189 -2.90 3.56 0.29
CA GLY A 189 -3.67 3.70 -0.94
C GLY A 189 -3.10 4.80 -1.83
N GLY A 190 -3.20 4.64 -3.16
CA GLY A 190 -2.92 5.72 -4.10
C GLY A 190 -4.03 6.77 -4.10
N GLY A 191 -3.74 8.01 -4.48
CA GLY A 191 -4.75 9.07 -4.61
C GLY A 191 -5.65 8.88 -5.83
N GLY A 192 -6.85 9.46 -5.79
CA GLY A 192 -7.83 9.43 -6.87
C GLY A 192 -7.65 10.54 -7.88
N GLY A 193 -8.03 10.25 -9.13
CA GLY A 193 -8.08 11.22 -10.23
C GLY A 193 -9.09 12.33 -10.03
N TYR A 194 -9.21 13.21 -11.03
CA TYR A 194 -10.21 14.28 -11.05
C TYR A 194 -10.72 14.45 -12.46
N ARG A 195 -12.01 14.79 -12.59
CA ARG A 195 -12.63 15.06 -13.89
C ARG A 195 -13.53 16.29 -13.89
N ASP A 196 -13.73 16.87 -15.07
CA ASP A 196 -14.56 18.07 -15.25
C ASP A 196 -15.58 17.97 -16.39
N ASN A 197 -15.37 17.10 -17.38
CA ASN A 197 -16.15 17.09 -18.62
C ASN A 197 -16.89 15.77 -18.88
N GLY A 198 -16.89 14.87 -17.90
CA GLY A 198 -17.64 13.61 -17.94
C GLY A 198 -16.91 12.45 -18.62
N LEU A 199 -15.68 12.65 -19.09
CA LEU A 199 -14.82 11.57 -19.57
C LEU A 199 -14.32 10.69 -18.40
N ASN A 200 -13.58 9.64 -18.76
CA ASN A 200 -13.19 8.63 -17.79
C ASN A 200 -12.04 9.15 -16.91
N ALA A 201 -12.19 9.04 -15.59
CA ALA A 201 -11.11 9.18 -14.62
C ALA A 201 -10.98 7.89 -13.81
N THR A 202 -9.81 7.66 -13.22
CA THR A 202 -9.55 6.43 -12.47
C THR A 202 -9.38 6.71 -10.98
N ASN A 203 -9.87 5.80 -10.15
CA ASN A 203 -9.57 5.81 -8.72
C ASN A 203 -8.08 5.50 -8.50
N GLY A 204 -7.58 5.87 -7.33
CA GLY A 204 -6.35 5.34 -6.80
C GLY A 204 -6.50 3.88 -6.40
N SER A 205 -5.39 3.15 -6.39
CA SER A 205 -5.39 1.73 -6.09
C SER A 205 -5.12 1.44 -4.62
N ARG A 206 -5.56 0.26 -4.17
CA ARG A 206 -5.37 -0.21 -2.79
C ARG A 206 -3.91 -0.60 -2.54
N GLY A 207 -3.41 -0.34 -1.34
CA GLY A 207 -2.09 -0.85 -0.92
C GLY A 207 -2.12 -2.34 -0.56
N GLY A 208 -0.95 -2.94 -0.34
CA GLY A 208 -0.80 -4.35 0.03
C GLY A 208 -1.11 -4.63 1.50
N GLY A 209 -1.48 -5.88 1.81
CA GLY A 209 -1.76 -6.34 3.17
C GLY A 209 -0.51 -6.70 3.99
N ILE A 210 -0.74 -7.22 5.20
CA ILE A 210 0.28 -7.67 6.14
C ILE A 210 0.28 -9.20 6.18
N VAL A 211 1.47 -9.81 6.20
CA VAL A 211 1.63 -11.25 6.44
C VAL A 211 2.57 -11.48 7.64
N PHE A 212 2.12 -12.26 8.61
CA PHE A 212 2.97 -12.83 9.67
C PHE A 212 3.12 -14.33 9.43
N LEU A 213 4.36 -14.78 9.21
CA LEU A 213 4.72 -16.17 9.03
C LEU A 213 5.60 -16.61 10.20
N ILE A 214 5.07 -17.43 11.11
CA ILE A 214 5.70 -17.77 12.38
C ILE A 214 5.95 -19.28 12.44
N ALA A 215 7.20 -19.71 12.28
CA ALA A 215 7.58 -21.11 12.46
C ALA A 215 9.10 -21.28 12.51
N PRO A 216 9.65 -22.25 13.27
CA PRO A 216 11.10 -22.53 13.24
C PRO A 216 11.62 -22.79 11.81
N THR A 217 10.88 -23.59 11.05
CA THR A 217 11.24 -23.98 9.68
C THR A 217 10.15 -23.64 8.66
N VAL A 218 10.54 -23.10 7.52
CA VAL A 218 9.67 -22.85 6.36
C VAL A 218 10.23 -23.52 5.11
N GLN A 219 9.43 -24.40 4.50
CA GLN A 219 9.68 -24.97 3.17
C GLN A 219 8.92 -24.16 2.13
N GLY A 220 9.57 -23.16 1.53
CA GLY A 220 8.96 -22.28 0.53
C GLY A 220 8.57 -22.93 -0.80
N ASN A 221 9.21 -24.03 -1.23
CA ASN A 221 8.90 -24.80 -2.45
C ASN A 221 8.68 -23.95 -3.73
N ASN A 222 9.42 -22.86 -3.90
CA ASN A 222 9.28 -21.88 -4.99
C ASN A 222 7.93 -21.13 -5.01
N ALA A 223 7.16 -21.20 -3.93
CA ALA A 223 5.92 -20.42 -3.78
C ALA A 223 6.21 -18.95 -3.49
N GLN A 224 5.14 -18.16 -3.42
CA GLN A 224 5.20 -16.73 -3.21
C GLN A 224 4.33 -16.28 -2.02
N ILE A 225 4.83 -15.28 -1.30
CA ILE A 225 4.03 -14.40 -0.45
C ILE A 225 3.87 -13.08 -1.19
N VAL A 226 2.65 -12.76 -1.61
CA VAL A 226 2.32 -11.56 -2.37
C VAL A 226 1.63 -10.56 -1.45
N ALA A 227 2.33 -9.49 -1.09
CA ALA A 227 1.82 -8.35 -0.33
C ALA A 227 2.06 -7.04 -1.09
N SER A 228 2.02 -7.09 -2.42
CA SER A 228 2.20 -5.93 -3.29
C SER A 228 1.00 -5.00 -3.29
N GLY A 229 1.24 -3.74 -3.64
CA GLY A 229 0.16 -2.80 -3.92
C GLY A 229 -0.55 -3.12 -5.24
N ALA A 230 -1.82 -2.76 -5.35
CA ALA A 230 -2.57 -2.95 -6.58
C ALA A 230 -2.20 -1.89 -7.64
N ASN A 231 -2.21 -2.31 -8.91
CA ASN A 231 -2.11 -1.41 -10.06
C ASN A 231 -3.43 -0.68 -10.28
N VAL A 232 -3.36 0.52 -10.84
CA VAL A 232 -4.56 1.21 -11.34
C VAL A 232 -5.16 0.42 -12.49
N VAL A 233 -6.48 0.20 -12.42
CA VAL A 233 -7.26 -0.51 -13.43
C VAL A 233 -7.94 0.49 -14.34
N GLY A 234 -7.78 0.28 -15.65
CA GLY A 234 -8.29 1.18 -16.68
C GLY A 234 -7.37 2.38 -16.94
N ASN A 235 -7.79 3.22 -17.88
CA ASN A 235 -7.07 4.44 -18.27
C ASN A 235 -8.01 5.63 -18.09
N SER A 236 -7.51 6.77 -17.65
CA SER A 236 -8.30 8.00 -17.77
C SER A 236 -8.28 8.48 -19.23
N ASP A 237 -9.21 9.37 -19.57
CA ASP A 237 -9.29 9.98 -20.89
C ASP A 237 -9.46 11.49 -20.75
N SER A 238 -8.42 12.26 -21.06
CA SER A 238 -8.40 13.73 -20.95
C SER A 238 -8.73 14.24 -19.54
N GLU A 239 -8.49 13.40 -18.53
CA GLU A 239 -8.85 13.62 -17.12
C GLU A 239 -7.74 13.06 -16.22
N GLY A 240 -7.67 13.50 -14.97
CA GLY A 240 -6.62 13.09 -14.04
C GLY A 240 -6.64 11.58 -13.73
N ALA A 241 -5.48 10.92 -13.83
CA ALA A 241 -5.34 9.51 -13.48
C ALA A 241 -5.06 9.30 -11.99
N GLY A 242 -5.41 8.10 -11.49
CA GLY A 242 -5.22 7.69 -10.10
C GLY A 242 -3.79 7.15 -9.85
N GLY A 243 -3.36 7.14 -8.60
CA GLY A 243 -2.05 6.62 -8.18
C GLY A 243 -2.08 5.11 -7.86
N GLY A 244 -0.94 4.46 -8.02
CA GLY A 244 -0.73 3.07 -7.61
C GLY A 244 -0.69 2.90 -6.08
N GLY A 245 -1.13 1.74 -5.58
CA GLY A 245 -1.06 1.42 -4.16
C GLY A 245 0.35 1.02 -3.73
N ALA A 246 0.73 1.26 -2.48
CA ALA A 246 2.03 0.83 -1.96
C ALA A 246 2.06 -0.67 -1.63
N GLY A 247 3.24 -1.28 -1.61
CA GLY A 247 3.42 -2.59 -0.98
C GLY A 247 3.10 -2.57 0.51
N GLY A 248 2.64 -3.70 1.05
CA GLY A 248 2.39 -3.93 2.47
C GLY A 248 3.65 -4.37 3.22
N CYS A 249 3.53 -5.24 4.21
CA CYS A 249 4.71 -5.81 4.89
C CYS A 249 4.60 -7.29 5.19
N VAL A 250 5.74 -7.98 5.17
CA VAL A 250 5.84 -9.40 5.49
C VAL A 250 6.84 -9.60 6.62
N TYR A 251 6.38 -10.23 7.70
CA TYR A 251 7.18 -10.64 8.84
C TYR A 251 7.52 -12.12 8.72
N LEU A 252 8.79 -12.41 8.46
CA LEU A 252 9.35 -13.76 8.44
C LEU A 252 9.94 -14.06 9.83
N LEU A 253 9.12 -14.64 10.69
CA LEU A 253 9.50 -15.12 12.02
C LEU A 253 9.88 -16.59 11.93
N SER A 254 10.97 -16.84 11.21
CA SER A 254 11.50 -18.17 10.99
C SER A 254 13.01 -18.19 11.03
N GLN A 255 13.58 -19.24 11.62
CA GLN A 255 15.03 -19.42 11.70
C GLN A 255 15.61 -19.99 10.42
N ASN A 256 14.87 -20.91 9.79
CA ASN A 256 15.35 -21.67 8.65
C ASN A 256 14.31 -21.70 7.53
N ILE A 257 14.62 -21.03 6.42
CA ILE A 257 13.86 -21.13 5.18
C ILE A 257 14.63 -22.08 4.27
N THR A 258 14.16 -23.32 4.10
CA THR A 258 14.96 -24.44 3.56
C THR A 258 14.92 -24.57 2.04
N SER A 259 14.03 -23.83 1.37
CA SER A 259 13.84 -23.85 -0.09
C SER A 259 13.32 -22.49 -0.55
N SER A 260 13.47 -22.18 -1.84
CA SER A 260 13.12 -20.87 -2.39
C SER A 260 11.72 -20.40 -1.98
N LEU A 261 11.63 -19.15 -1.54
CA LEU A 261 10.39 -18.44 -1.22
C LEU A 261 10.50 -17.03 -1.78
N SER A 262 9.61 -16.66 -2.71
CA SER A 262 9.55 -15.27 -3.18
C SER A 262 8.67 -14.44 -2.26
N VAL A 263 9.10 -13.24 -1.93
CA VAL A 263 8.33 -12.31 -1.11
C VAL A 263 8.16 -11.01 -1.88
N ASP A 264 6.95 -10.81 -2.40
CA ASP A 264 6.60 -9.67 -3.25
C ASP A 264 5.92 -8.57 -2.43
N VAL A 265 6.66 -7.49 -2.18
CA VAL A 265 6.14 -6.27 -1.56
C VAL A 265 6.26 -5.08 -2.51
N ARG A 266 6.20 -5.30 -3.82
CA ARG A 266 6.30 -4.21 -4.80
C ARG A 266 5.14 -3.21 -4.68
N GLY A 267 5.40 -1.98 -5.08
CA GLY A 267 4.34 -1.00 -5.30
C GLY A 267 3.58 -1.28 -6.60
N GLY A 268 2.32 -0.86 -6.66
CA GLY A 268 1.48 -0.94 -7.85
C GLY A 268 1.72 0.22 -8.82
N ASN A 269 1.45 -0.01 -10.10
CA ASN A 269 1.60 0.98 -11.16
C ASN A 269 0.50 2.06 -11.11
N GLY A 270 0.88 3.30 -11.42
CA GLY A 270 -0.04 4.42 -11.59
C GLY A 270 -0.86 4.34 -12.88
N GLY A 271 -1.98 5.06 -12.93
CA GLY A 271 -2.90 5.02 -14.06
C GLY A 271 -2.37 5.72 -15.30
N ASN A 272 -2.60 5.12 -16.46
CA ASN A 272 -2.28 5.73 -17.74
C ASN A 272 -3.39 6.67 -18.22
N ILE A 273 -3.05 7.52 -19.18
CA ILE A 273 -3.95 8.51 -19.79
C ILE A 273 -4.06 8.30 -21.29
N LEU A 274 -5.28 8.36 -21.80
CA LEU A 274 -5.62 8.70 -23.18
C LEU A 274 -5.99 10.20 -23.23
N SER A 275 -5.76 10.94 -24.31
CA SER A 275 -6.39 12.27 -24.50
C SER A 275 -7.12 12.26 -25.84
N THR A 276 -8.33 11.73 -25.86
CA THR A 276 -9.11 11.62 -27.11
C THR A 276 -9.80 12.93 -27.48
N LEU A 277 -10.19 13.75 -26.50
CA LEU A 277 -10.90 15.02 -26.73
C LEU A 277 -9.95 16.16 -27.11
N TRP A 278 -8.77 16.22 -26.49
CA TRP A 278 -7.73 17.21 -26.81
C TRP A 278 -6.43 16.52 -27.21
N SER A 279 -6.41 16.01 -28.45
CA SER A 279 -5.33 15.18 -29.00
C SER A 279 -3.98 15.89 -29.15
N THR A 280 -3.90 17.20 -28.91
CA THR A 280 -2.64 17.97 -28.92
C THR A 280 -2.18 18.38 -27.51
N ALA A 281 -2.96 18.05 -26.48
CA ALA A 281 -2.71 18.46 -25.10
C ALA A 281 -2.39 17.27 -24.18
N CYS A 282 -1.64 17.57 -23.13
CA CYS A 282 -1.20 16.59 -22.14
C CYS A 282 -2.07 16.67 -20.90
N HIS A 283 -2.42 15.53 -20.30
CA HIS A 283 -3.01 15.44 -18.95
C HIS A 283 -2.13 14.55 -18.08
N GLY A 284 -2.30 14.59 -16.76
CA GLY A 284 -1.36 13.96 -15.83
C GLY A 284 -1.63 12.46 -15.53
N PRO A 285 -0.72 11.55 -15.90
CA PRO A 285 -0.75 10.14 -15.48
C PRO A 285 -0.50 9.97 -13.99
N GLY A 286 -0.89 8.82 -13.43
CA GLY A 286 -0.73 8.52 -12.01
C GLY A 286 0.71 8.25 -11.59
N GLY A 287 1.05 8.59 -10.35
CA GLY A 287 2.30 8.18 -9.72
C GLY A 287 2.29 6.69 -9.34
N GLY A 288 3.46 6.04 -9.40
CA GLY A 288 3.62 4.65 -8.95
C GLY A 288 3.63 4.52 -7.42
N GLY A 289 3.13 3.42 -6.86
CA GLY A 289 3.20 3.16 -5.43
C GLY A 289 4.61 2.80 -4.96
N GLY A 290 4.96 3.13 -3.73
CA GLY A 290 6.22 2.73 -3.11
C GLY A 290 6.25 1.24 -2.74
N GLY A 291 7.43 0.63 -2.73
CA GLY A 291 7.60 -0.73 -2.21
C GLY A 291 7.33 -0.82 -0.71
N GLY A 292 7.05 -2.02 -0.23
CA GLY A 292 6.73 -2.35 1.15
C GLY A 292 7.96 -2.71 1.99
N ALA A 293 7.75 -3.51 3.04
CA ALA A 293 8.83 -3.96 3.92
C ALA A 293 8.85 -5.47 4.11
N ILE A 294 10.05 -6.05 4.15
CA ILE A 294 10.25 -7.43 4.59
C ILE A 294 11.05 -7.39 5.89
N VAL A 295 10.44 -7.87 6.96
CA VAL A 295 10.99 -7.89 8.32
C VAL A 295 11.38 -9.33 8.66
N PHE A 296 12.58 -9.54 9.19
CA PHE A 296 13.08 -10.89 9.52
C PHE A 296 14.00 -10.88 10.73
N GLN A 297 14.20 -12.06 11.35
CA GLN A 297 14.91 -12.18 12.63
C GLN A 297 16.43 -12.11 12.49
N GLN A 298 16.96 -12.59 11.37
CA GLN A 298 18.40 -12.67 11.14
C GLN A 298 19.01 -11.29 10.85
N GLY A 299 20.33 -11.17 11.01
CA GLY A 299 21.08 -9.97 10.64
C GLY A 299 21.26 -9.76 9.13
N ALA A 300 20.99 -10.80 8.33
CA ALA A 300 21.01 -10.76 6.88
C ALA A 300 19.80 -11.52 6.33
N LEU A 301 19.38 -11.18 5.12
CA LEU A 301 18.24 -11.83 4.48
C LEU A 301 18.48 -13.36 4.40
N PRO A 302 17.51 -14.20 4.77
CA PRO A 302 17.64 -15.65 4.62
C PRO A 302 17.98 -16.03 3.16
N PRO A 303 18.99 -16.90 2.90
CA PRO A 303 19.50 -17.15 1.54
C PRO A 303 18.47 -17.64 0.53
N ASN A 304 17.43 -18.33 0.98
CA ASN A 304 16.37 -18.86 0.13
C ASN A 304 15.21 -17.89 -0.09
N VAL A 305 15.26 -16.68 0.47
CA VAL A 305 14.25 -15.65 0.23
C VAL A 305 14.64 -14.81 -0.98
N ASN A 306 13.74 -14.74 -1.96
CA ASN A 306 13.86 -13.85 -3.12
C ASN A 306 12.96 -12.61 -2.92
N PRO A 307 13.52 -11.46 -2.51
CA PRO A 307 12.76 -10.27 -2.18
C PRO A 307 12.43 -9.46 -3.45
N LEU A 308 11.17 -9.12 -3.67
CA LEU A 308 10.76 -8.17 -4.72
C LEU A 308 10.32 -6.86 -4.06
N LEU A 309 11.19 -5.86 -4.15
CA LEU A 309 11.06 -4.59 -3.42
C LEU A 309 10.72 -3.39 -4.32
N ASN A 310 10.70 -3.55 -5.64
CA ASN A 310 10.56 -2.42 -6.57
C ASN A 310 9.33 -1.56 -6.28
N GLY A 311 9.49 -0.24 -6.36
CA GLY A 311 8.33 0.64 -6.50
C GLY A 311 7.61 0.37 -7.82
N GLY A 312 6.32 0.71 -7.86
CA GLY A 312 5.51 0.65 -9.06
C GLY A 312 5.93 1.71 -10.07
N LEU A 313 5.67 1.45 -11.35
CA LEU A 313 5.90 2.41 -12.42
C LEU A 313 4.86 3.54 -12.37
N SER A 314 5.23 4.74 -12.79
CA SER A 314 4.24 5.77 -13.12
C SER A 314 3.43 5.37 -14.34
N GLY A 315 2.23 5.92 -14.46
CA GLY A 315 1.50 5.92 -15.72
C GLY A 315 2.19 6.74 -16.80
N SER A 316 1.67 6.60 -18.01
CA SER A 316 2.13 7.29 -19.22
C SER A 316 0.97 7.82 -20.05
N VAL A 317 1.28 8.76 -20.94
CA VAL A 317 0.35 9.25 -21.96
C VAL A 317 0.39 8.30 -23.16
N LEU A 318 -0.70 7.57 -23.41
CA LEU A 318 -0.74 6.45 -24.36
C LEU A 318 -1.22 6.80 -25.78
N HIS A 319 -1.68 8.02 -26.02
CA HIS A 319 -2.23 8.42 -27.32
C HIS A 319 -1.18 9.19 -28.15
N ASN A 320 -1.33 9.11 -29.47
CA ASN A 320 -0.47 9.82 -30.42
C ASN A 320 -0.96 11.26 -30.62
N GLY A 321 -0.04 12.21 -30.80
CA GLY A 321 -0.39 13.60 -31.11
C GLY A 321 0.37 14.64 -30.31
N PRO A 322 0.27 14.68 -28.96
CA PRO A 322 0.93 15.70 -28.17
C PRO A 322 2.42 15.38 -27.98
N ALA A 323 3.21 16.42 -27.66
CA ALA A 323 4.65 16.27 -27.39
C ALA A 323 4.97 15.34 -26.19
N CYS A 324 4.00 15.08 -25.30
CA CYS A 324 4.13 14.19 -24.16
C CYS A 324 3.75 12.73 -24.46
N ALA A 325 3.35 12.38 -25.68
CA ALA A 325 3.02 10.99 -26.04
C ALA A 325 4.17 10.04 -25.68
N GLY A 326 3.86 8.93 -25.01
CA GLY A 326 4.83 7.96 -24.51
C GLY A 326 5.63 8.40 -23.27
N THR A 327 5.37 9.59 -22.73
CA THR A 327 6.06 10.12 -21.54
C THR A 327 5.16 10.03 -20.30
N PRO A 328 5.72 10.11 -19.08
CA PRO A 328 4.92 10.19 -17.86
C PRO A 328 4.31 11.57 -17.60
N HIS A 329 4.55 12.56 -18.48
CA HIS A 329 4.16 13.97 -18.27
C HIS A 329 4.52 14.48 -16.86
N GLY A 330 5.70 14.11 -16.37
CA GLY A 330 6.19 14.47 -15.05
C GLY A 330 5.75 13.56 -13.89
N ALA A 331 4.96 12.52 -14.12
CA ALA A 331 4.69 11.48 -13.12
C ALA A 331 5.98 10.72 -12.80
N GLN A 332 6.08 10.16 -11.59
CA GLN A 332 7.27 9.44 -11.14
C GLN A 332 6.93 8.03 -10.65
N PRO A 333 7.84 7.04 -10.84
CA PRO A 333 7.71 5.75 -10.20
C PRO A 333 7.82 5.90 -8.67
N GLY A 334 7.31 4.92 -7.93
CA GLY A 334 7.58 4.81 -6.51
C GLY A 334 9.02 4.37 -6.24
N ALA A 335 9.52 4.63 -5.03
CA ALA A 335 10.81 4.12 -4.60
C ALA A 335 10.70 2.66 -4.15
N ASN A 336 11.84 1.97 -4.16
CA ASN A 336 11.95 0.61 -3.65
C ASN A 336 11.63 0.56 -2.14
N GLY A 337 11.07 -0.58 -1.74
CA GLY A 337 10.85 -0.95 -0.35
C GLY A 337 12.14 -1.29 0.39
N ILE A 338 11.98 -1.80 1.61
CA ILE A 338 13.10 -2.02 2.53
C ILE A 338 13.17 -3.46 3.05
N LEU A 339 14.38 -3.85 3.42
CA LEU A 339 14.66 -5.02 4.25
C LEU A 339 14.94 -4.54 5.67
N GLN A 340 14.26 -5.13 6.65
CA GLN A 340 14.39 -4.78 8.06
C GLN A 340 14.87 -6.02 8.85
N PRO A 341 16.19 -6.16 9.05
CA PRO A 341 16.79 -7.28 9.77
C PRO A 341 16.64 -7.15 11.29
N ASN A 342 17.06 -8.19 12.03
CA ASN A 342 17.21 -8.21 13.49
C ASN A 342 15.92 -8.01 14.29
N TYR A 343 14.78 -8.43 13.76
CA TYR A 343 13.54 -8.36 14.53
C TYR A 343 13.49 -9.46 15.60
N VAL A 344 13.27 -9.04 16.85
CA VAL A 344 13.03 -9.94 17.98
C VAL A 344 11.59 -9.71 18.48
N PRO A 345 10.70 -10.72 18.42
CA PRO A 345 9.34 -10.59 18.92
C PRO A 345 9.35 -10.29 20.43
N PRO A 346 8.63 -9.27 20.91
CA PRO A 346 8.41 -9.08 22.34
C PRO A 346 7.44 -10.14 22.89
N GLY A 347 7.66 -10.60 24.13
CA GLY A 347 6.76 -11.54 24.83
C GLY A 347 7.18 -13.02 24.76
N PRO A 348 6.30 -14.00 25.08
CA PRO A 348 6.65 -15.42 25.22
C PRO A 348 7.22 -16.08 23.96
N LEU A 349 7.10 -15.46 22.78
CA LEU A 349 7.81 -15.86 21.55
C LEU A 349 9.31 -15.47 21.55
N GLY A 350 9.71 -14.49 22.35
CA GLY A 350 11.09 -14.04 22.52
C GLY A 350 11.89 -14.80 23.60
N GLY A 351 11.24 -15.72 24.32
CA GLY A 351 11.88 -16.67 25.25
C GLY A 351 12.08 -18.07 24.67
N VAL A 352 11.48 -18.35 23.50
CA VAL A 352 11.82 -19.51 22.71
C VAL A 352 13.01 -19.08 21.85
N ASN A 353 14.21 -19.50 22.22
CA ASN A 353 15.12 -19.92 21.16
C ASN A 353 14.35 -21.00 20.40
N LEU A 354 13.65 -20.63 19.33
CA LEU A 354 13.04 -21.59 18.42
C LEU A 354 14.10 -22.61 17.96
#